data_AF-V6AQN4-F1
#
_entry.id   AF-V6AQN4-F1
#
_cell.length_a   1.000
_cell.length_b   1.000
_cell.length_c   1.000
_cell.angle_alpha   90.00
_cell.angle_beta   90.00
_cell.angle_gamma   90.00
#
_symmetry.space_group_name_H-M   'P 1'
#
loop_
_entity.id
_entity.type
_entity.pdbx_description
1 polymer ?
#
loop_
_entity_poly.entity_id
_entity_poly.type
_entity_poly.pdbx_seq_one_letter_code
_entity_poly.pdbx_strand_id
1 'polypeptide(L)'
;MKAVFFLPVFLIASIFLVNSAYGDAISPIRQLNAGIIPSEVVCNDGLVRIVDHAKNKSACVKSSSVETLVKRGWQEAPGRQVQTTEINDTIKPISTTKVEGVGVKKSTTAVYDHIFEICAGSIDLVAPEVIIKSDIETKTVIISADVTANSCIISAATIIAIDDESIQSELRNQDSIIAKIASVRSDIERSILQLEEERMKFATILAEQDGEIKKQRMDESIAKISQLRQSISDLKDDLNRYYFVLYDVPKSKTVQQSKVSFTGSDITERSVKIISLTPARTEGVFDVALEVCAGNNPISDPMISLSSDRKQSTLKLNKVIANTCYKTGAKIDATLQESITASFVDSVSDTIALESTIRELESKISQARAELTNLTQNTINPDPKRIHQLTEEITALRADIVATKAMYYQSLYKAYKAE
;
A
#
# COMPACT_ATOMS: atom_id res chain seq x y z
N MET A 1 2.46 -30.18 59.26
CA MET A 1 2.29 -28.93 58.48
C MET A 1 2.51 -29.27 57.02
N LYS A 2 1.52 -29.01 56.16
CA LYS A 2 1.55 -29.32 54.72
C LYS A 2 2.23 -28.16 53.99
N ALA A 3 3.36 -28.41 53.33
CA ALA A 3 3.98 -27.44 52.42
C ALA A 3 3.48 -27.73 51.00
N VAL A 4 2.67 -26.81 50.48
CA VAL A 4 2.16 -26.79 49.11
C VAL A 4 3.21 -26.06 48.26
N PHE A 5 3.90 -26.78 47.37
CA PHE A 5 4.76 -26.17 46.36
C PHE A 5 3.90 -25.84 45.12
N PHE A 6 3.69 -24.55 44.88
CA PHE A 6 3.16 -24.03 43.62
C PHE A 6 4.32 -23.72 42.67
N LEU A 7 4.29 -24.34 41.50
CA LEU A 7 5.10 -24.00 40.33
C LEU A 7 4.50 -22.75 39.65
N PRO A 8 5.29 -21.87 39.02
CA PRO A 8 4.85 -21.20 37.82
C PRO A 8 5.64 -21.65 36.58
N VAL A 9 4.82 -21.93 35.57
CA VAL A 9 5.05 -22.40 34.22
C VAL A 9 5.98 -21.48 33.43
N PHE A 10 7.02 -22.07 32.83
CA PHE A 10 7.79 -21.49 31.74
C PHE A 10 6.89 -21.35 30.51
N LEU A 11 6.48 -20.13 30.16
CA LEU A 11 5.83 -19.80 28.89
C LEU A 11 6.92 -19.34 27.91
N ILE A 12 7.43 -20.29 27.13
CA ILE A 12 8.30 -20.03 25.97
C ILE A 12 7.41 -19.40 24.89
N ALA A 13 7.50 -18.08 24.71
CA ALA A 13 6.91 -17.41 23.57
C ALA A 13 7.77 -17.69 22.33
N SER A 14 7.32 -18.63 21.50
CA SER A 14 7.84 -18.83 20.15
C SER A 14 7.51 -17.61 19.29
N ILE A 15 8.49 -16.74 19.09
CA ILE A 15 8.44 -15.67 18.09
C ILE A 15 8.67 -16.34 16.73
N PHE A 16 7.61 -16.46 15.93
CA PHE A 16 7.76 -16.72 14.49
C PHE A 16 8.29 -15.44 13.83
N LEU A 17 9.61 -15.40 13.61
CA LEU A 17 10.23 -14.50 12.64
C LEU A 17 9.84 -14.98 11.25
N VAL A 18 8.94 -14.27 10.59
CA VAL A 18 8.72 -14.44 9.15
C VAL A 18 9.82 -13.65 8.44
N ASN A 19 10.96 -14.31 8.20
CA ASN A 19 11.95 -13.79 7.26
C ASN A 19 11.35 -13.87 5.87
N SER A 20 11.24 -12.74 5.19
CA SER A 20 11.12 -12.68 3.74
C SER A 20 12.37 -13.33 3.13
N ALA A 21 12.26 -14.61 2.75
CA ALA A 21 13.28 -15.33 2.04
C ALA A 21 13.34 -14.80 0.60
N TYR A 22 14.30 -13.91 0.33
CA TYR A 22 14.88 -13.86 -1.01
C TYR A 22 15.34 -15.28 -1.33
N GLY A 23 14.94 -15.82 -2.47
CA GLY A 23 15.22 -17.21 -2.81
C GLY A 23 16.72 -17.43 -2.97
N ASP A 24 17.40 -17.75 -1.88
CA ASP A 24 18.79 -18.20 -1.88
C ASP A 24 18.92 -19.29 -2.94
N ALA A 25 19.87 -19.13 -3.88
CA ALA A 25 20.17 -20.16 -4.85
C ALA A 25 20.50 -21.46 -4.10
N ILE A 26 19.82 -22.54 -4.50
CA ILE A 26 20.01 -23.87 -3.94
C ILE A 26 21.50 -24.21 -3.98
N SER A 27 22.06 -24.86 -2.94
CA SER A 27 23.52 -25.08 -2.88
C SER A 27 24.09 -25.77 -4.15
N PRO A 28 25.33 -25.45 -4.58
CA PRO A 28 25.93 -26.02 -5.79
C PRO A 28 25.84 -27.55 -5.86
N ILE A 29 26.04 -28.24 -4.73
CA ILE A 29 25.94 -29.70 -4.64
C ILE A 29 24.54 -30.19 -4.99
N ARG A 30 23.49 -29.50 -4.51
CA ARG A 30 22.10 -29.86 -4.81
C ARG A 30 21.75 -29.57 -6.27
N GLN A 31 22.26 -28.48 -6.86
CA GLN A 31 22.10 -28.18 -8.29
C GLN A 31 22.73 -29.27 -9.17
N LEU A 32 23.96 -29.69 -8.84
CA LEU A 32 24.65 -30.79 -9.54
C LEU A 32 23.87 -32.12 -9.42
N ASN A 33 23.35 -32.43 -8.22
CA ASN A 33 22.52 -33.63 -8.01
C ASN A 33 21.18 -33.57 -8.76
N ALA A 34 20.71 -32.37 -9.09
CA ALA A 34 19.53 -32.15 -9.93
C ALA A 34 19.84 -32.23 -11.45
N GLY A 35 21.09 -32.51 -11.84
CA GLY A 35 21.49 -32.68 -13.23
C GLY A 35 22.00 -31.41 -13.92
N ILE A 36 22.13 -30.28 -13.20
CA ILE A 36 22.72 -29.05 -13.72
C ILE A 36 24.23 -29.28 -13.89
N ILE A 37 24.79 -28.97 -15.06
CA ILE A 37 26.23 -29.14 -15.32
C ILE A 37 27.06 -28.11 -14.54
N PRO A 38 28.32 -28.39 -14.14
CA PRO A 38 29.12 -27.49 -13.31
C PRO A 38 29.24 -26.05 -13.83
N SER A 39 29.27 -25.88 -15.15
CA SER A 39 29.34 -24.60 -15.85
C SER A 39 28.02 -23.82 -15.89
N GLU A 40 26.92 -24.39 -15.40
CA GLU A 40 25.59 -23.77 -15.35
C GLU A 40 25.08 -23.56 -13.92
N VAL A 41 25.84 -23.99 -12.91
CA VAL A 41 25.51 -23.73 -11.51
C VAL A 41 25.36 -22.22 -11.27
N VAL A 42 24.32 -21.82 -10.55
CA VAL A 42 24.04 -20.43 -10.17
C VAL A 42 24.54 -20.17 -8.75
N CYS A 43 25.26 -19.07 -8.57
CA CYS A 43 25.78 -18.64 -7.27
C CYS A 43 24.93 -17.50 -6.69
N ASN A 44 24.84 -17.44 -5.36
CA ASN A 44 24.29 -16.27 -4.68
C ASN A 44 25.12 -15.01 -4.97
N ASP A 45 24.49 -13.85 -4.81
CA ASP A 45 25.12 -12.55 -4.99
C ASP A 45 26.44 -12.43 -4.21
N GLY A 46 27.46 -11.87 -4.87
CA GLY A 46 28.79 -11.71 -4.29
C GLY A 46 29.67 -12.97 -4.26
N LEU A 47 29.21 -14.11 -4.79
CA LEU A 47 30.02 -15.31 -4.98
C LEU A 47 30.35 -15.54 -6.46
N VAL A 48 31.60 -15.90 -6.73
CA VAL A 48 32.12 -16.26 -8.05
C VAL A 48 32.04 -17.77 -8.24
N ARG A 49 31.52 -18.19 -9.39
CA ARG A 49 31.48 -19.60 -9.79
C ARG A 49 32.84 -20.07 -10.29
N ILE A 50 33.35 -21.13 -9.68
CA ILE A 50 34.54 -21.84 -10.14
C ILE A 50 34.19 -23.30 -10.44
N VAL A 51 34.85 -23.87 -11.44
CA VAL A 51 34.61 -25.21 -11.94
C VAL A 51 35.91 -26.01 -11.96
N ASP A 52 35.85 -27.22 -11.43
CA ASP A 52 36.89 -28.23 -11.60
C ASP A 52 36.41 -29.21 -12.68
N HIS A 53 36.84 -28.96 -13.92
CA HIS A 53 36.47 -29.79 -15.07
C HIS A 53 36.95 -31.24 -14.94
N ALA A 54 38.08 -31.47 -14.27
CA ALA A 54 38.63 -32.82 -14.09
C ALA A 54 37.76 -33.67 -13.15
N LYS A 55 37.13 -33.04 -12.15
CA LYS A 55 36.29 -33.72 -11.17
C LYS A 55 34.78 -33.54 -11.39
N ASN A 56 34.38 -32.82 -12.43
CA ASN A 56 32.99 -32.44 -12.69
C ASN A 56 32.33 -31.77 -11.47
N LYS A 57 33.04 -30.83 -10.82
CA LYS A 57 32.58 -30.11 -9.62
C LYS A 57 32.44 -28.62 -9.88
N SER A 58 31.50 -27.99 -9.19
CA SER A 58 31.31 -26.53 -9.17
C SER A 58 31.25 -26.03 -7.73
N ALA A 59 31.77 -24.83 -7.50
CA ALA A 59 31.70 -24.15 -6.22
C ALA A 59 31.47 -22.65 -6.40
N CYS A 60 30.74 -22.07 -5.45
CA CYS A 60 30.53 -20.63 -5.35
C CYS A 60 31.41 -20.10 -4.23
N VAL A 61 32.39 -19.27 -4.57
CA VAL A 61 33.43 -18.81 -3.63
C VAL A 61 33.53 -17.30 -3.64
N LYS A 62 34.00 -16.71 -2.53
CA LYS A 62 34.29 -15.26 -2.50
C LYS A 62 35.38 -14.93 -3.52
N SER A 63 35.32 -13.74 -4.12
CA SER A 63 36.32 -13.27 -5.10
C SER A 63 37.76 -13.37 -4.58
N SER A 64 37.98 -13.15 -3.27
CA SER A 64 39.30 -13.28 -2.63
C SER A 64 39.88 -14.70 -2.65
N SER A 65 39.04 -15.73 -2.81
CA SER A 65 39.44 -17.14 -2.85
C SER A 65 39.66 -17.67 -4.26
N VAL A 66 39.23 -16.93 -5.29
CA VAL A 66 39.29 -17.35 -6.69
C VAL A 66 40.72 -17.63 -7.11
N GLU A 67 41.64 -16.68 -6.90
CA GLU A 67 43.04 -16.83 -7.31
C GLU A 67 43.72 -18.05 -6.66
N THR A 68 43.41 -18.31 -5.38
CA THR A 68 43.95 -19.47 -4.65
C THR A 68 43.44 -20.80 -5.23
N LEU A 69 42.18 -20.84 -5.66
CA LEU A 69 41.56 -22.03 -6.22
C LEU A 69 41.97 -22.24 -7.68
N VAL A 70 42.14 -21.17 -8.44
CA VAL A 70 42.70 -21.21 -9.80
C VAL A 70 44.11 -21.79 -9.79
N LYS A 71 44.97 -21.38 -8.84
CA LYS A 71 46.30 -21.99 -8.63
C LYS A 71 46.25 -23.49 -8.30
N ARG A 72 45.11 -24.00 -7.81
CA ARG A 72 44.87 -25.42 -7.51
C ARG A 72 44.20 -26.19 -8.65
N GLY A 73 44.14 -25.62 -9.85
CA GLY A 73 43.59 -26.26 -11.04
C GLY A 73 42.07 -26.10 -11.21
N TRP A 74 41.42 -25.23 -10.43
CA TRP A 74 40.07 -24.79 -10.74
C TRP A 74 40.11 -23.74 -11.85
N GLN A 75 39.00 -23.59 -12.57
CA GLN A 75 38.85 -22.56 -13.58
C GLN A 75 37.67 -21.68 -13.19
N GLU A 76 37.85 -20.36 -13.30
CA GLU A 76 36.72 -19.46 -13.28
C GLU A 76 35.88 -19.77 -14.52
N ALA A 77 34.66 -20.26 -14.32
CA ALA A 77 33.79 -20.48 -15.46
C ALA A 77 33.48 -19.09 -16.02
N PRO A 78 33.57 -18.88 -17.36
CA PRO A 78 33.14 -17.63 -17.93
C PRO A 78 31.74 -17.37 -17.38
N GLY A 79 31.62 -16.29 -16.60
CA GLY A 79 30.31 -15.80 -16.24
C GLY A 79 29.56 -15.74 -17.56
N ARG A 80 28.29 -16.15 -17.57
CA ARG A 80 27.42 -15.66 -18.63
C ARG A 80 27.51 -14.14 -18.45
N GLN A 81 28.41 -13.49 -19.19
CA GLN A 81 28.26 -12.08 -19.48
C GLN A 81 26.96 -12.11 -20.25
N VAL A 82 25.87 -11.97 -19.50
CA VAL A 82 24.63 -11.46 -20.05
C VAL A 82 25.15 -10.24 -20.77
N GLN A 83 25.19 -10.30 -22.10
CA GLN A 83 25.28 -9.09 -22.87
C GLN A 83 24.03 -8.34 -22.43
N THR A 84 24.18 -7.49 -21.42
CA THR A 84 23.25 -6.45 -21.08
C THR A 84 23.31 -5.54 -22.30
N THR A 85 22.60 -5.93 -23.35
CA THR A 85 22.03 -4.96 -24.27
C THR A 85 21.35 -3.98 -23.35
N GLU A 86 21.92 -2.79 -23.26
CA GLU A 86 21.43 -1.70 -22.43
C GLU A 86 19.94 -1.56 -22.74
N ILE A 87 19.11 -2.08 -21.82
CA ILE A 87 17.67 -1.97 -21.93
C ILE A 87 17.42 -0.51 -21.59
N ASN A 88 16.81 0.23 -22.51
CA ASN A 88 16.31 1.56 -22.20
C ASN A 88 14.88 1.42 -21.68
N ASP A 89 14.46 2.37 -20.84
CA ASP A 89 13.07 2.48 -20.40
C ASP A 89 12.19 2.63 -21.64
N THR A 90 11.47 1.57 -21.98
CA THR A 90 10.74 1.46 -23.25
C THR A 90 9.40 0.79 -23.04
N ILE A 91 8.44 1.23 -23.85
CA ILE A 91 7.18 0.53 -24.03
C ILE A 91 7.12 0.02 -25.46
N LYS A 92 6.74 -1.24 -25.63
CA LYS A 92 6.63 -1.87 -26.93
C LYS A 92 5.24 -2.48 -27.10
N PRO A 93 4.44 -2.06 -28.09
CA PRO A 93 3.19 -2.74 -28.39
C PRO A 93 3.50 -4.17 -28.88
N ILE A 94 2.81 -5.16 -28.31
CA ILE A 94 2.95 -6.58 -28.68
C ILE A 94 1.84 -6.97 -29.64
N SER A 95 0.59 -6.63 -29.29
CA SER A 95 -0.60 -7.02 -30.07
C SER A 95 -1.75 -6.09 -29.76
N THR A 96 -2.58 -5.82 -30.77
CA THR A 96 -3.87 -5.14 -30.61
C THR A 96 -4.93 -6.04 -31.23
N THR A 97 -5.92 -6.45 -30.45
CA THR A 97 -6.95 -7.38 -30.91
C THR A 97 -8.33 -6.81 -30.67
N LYS A 98 -9.18 -6.83 -31.70
CA LYS A 98 -10.56 -6.38 -31.59
C LYS A 98 -11.38 -7.32 -30.69
N VAL A 99 -12.08 -6.76 -29.71
CA VAL A 99 -12.97 -7.50 -28.82
C VAL A 99 -14.33 -7.67 -29.49
N GLU A 100 -14.67 -8.89 -29.92
CA GLU A 100 -15.97 -9.17 -30.53
C GLU A 100 -17.07 -9.27 -29.46
N GLY A 101 -17.87 -8.21 -29.34
CA GLY A 101 -19.08 -8.22 -28.52
C GLY A 101 -20.19 -9.03 -29.19
N VAL A 102 -20.60 -10.14 -28.58
CA VAL A 102 -21.75 -10.95 -29.03
C VAL A 102 -23.01 -10.08 -29.04
N GLY A 103 -23.51 -9.73 -30.24
CA GLY A 103 -24.79 -9.04 -30.43
C GLY A 103 -24.75 -7.53 -30.65
N VAL A 104 -23.57 -6.91 -30.82
CA VAL A 104 -23.48 -5.46 -31.10
C VAL A 104 -23.64 -5.22 -32.61
N LYS A 105 -24.73 -4.52 -33.01
CA LYS A 105 -24.92 -4.04 -34.39
C LYS A 105 -23.70 -3.24 -34.83
N LYS A 106 -23.26 -3.37 -36.10
CA LYS A 106 -22.11 -2.68 -36.72
C LYS A 106 -21.96 -1.23 -36.22
N SER A 107 -21.17 -1.04 -35.17
CA SER A 107 -20.72 0.27 -34.71
C SER A 107 -19.49 0.64 -35.50
N THR A 108 -19.33 1.92 -35.82
CA THR A 108 -18.09 2.46 -36.39
C THR A 108 -16.94 2.48 -35.37
N THR A 109 -17.27 2.33 -34.09
CA THR A 109 -16.30 2.25 -32.99
C THR A 109 -16.20 0.81 -32.47
N ALA A 110 -15.00 0.38 -32.12
CA ALA A 110 -14.74 -0.93 -31.54
C ALA A 110 -13.91 -0.82 -30.26
N VAL A 111 -14.04 -1.82 -29.40
CA VAL A 111 -13.19 -2.01 -28.23
C VAL A 111 -12.04 -2.93 -28.64
N TYR A 112 -10.82 -2.55 -28.29
CA TYR A 112 -9.60 -3.31 -28.56
C TYR A 112 -8.91 -3.69 -27.25
N ASP A 113 -8.41 -4.92 -27.18
CA ASP A 113 -7.43 -5.34 -26.19
C ASP A 113 -6.05 -4.99 -26.73
N HIS A 114 -5.39 -4.02 -26.09
CA HIS A 114 -4.04 -3.60 -26.43
C HIS A 114 -3.05 -4.21 -25.43
N ILE A 115 -2.19 -5.10 -25.91
CA ILE A 115 -1.15 -5.79 -25.15
C ILE A 115 0.19 -5.11 -25.44
N PHE A 116 0.90 -4.74 -24.38
CA PHE A 116 2.17 -4.03 -24.45
C PHE A 116 3.16 -4.59 -23.43
N GLU A 117 4.44 -4.52 -23.80
CA GLU A 117 5.59 -4.85 -22.97
C GLU A 117 6.19 -3.55 -22.42
N ILE A 118 6.46 -3.51 -21.12
CA ILE A 118 7.19 -2.42 -20.47
C ILE A 118 8.51 -2.97 -20.02
N CYS A 119 9.60 -2.34 -20.43
CA CYS A 119 10.95 -2.70 -20.03
C CYS A 119 11.55 -1.58 -19.17
N ALA A 120 12.16 -1.98 -18.06
CA ALA A 120 12.94 -1.11 -17.21
C ALA A 120 14.43 -1.26 -17.56
N GLY A 121 15.10 -0.13 -17.72
CA GLY A 121 16.51 -0.08 -18.05
C GLY A 121 17.41 -0.27 -16.85
N SER A 122 18.24 0.72 -16.54
CA SER A 122 19.18 0.64 -15.41
C SER A 122 18.53 0.93 -14.05
N ILE A 123 17.27 1.38 -14.02
CA ILE A 123 16.53 1.74 -12.82
C ILE A 123 15.23 0.94 -12.72
N ASP A 124 14.77 0.66 -11.51
CA ASP A 124 13.45 0.06 -11.30
C ASP A 124 12.35 1.07 -11.66
N LEU A 125 11.33 0.62 -12.39
CA LEU A 125 10.10 1.39 -12.60
C LEU A 125 9.09 1.04 -11.51
N VAL A 126 8.82 1.99 -10.62
CA VAL A 126 7.83 1.81 -9.55
C VAL A 126 6.45 2.23 -10.04
N ALA A 127 5.50 1.29 -10.04
CA ALA A 127 4.13 1.47 -10.52
C ALA A 127 4.01 2.31 -11.83
N PRO A 128 4.58 1.83 -12.95
CA PRO A 128 4.67 2.63 -14.17
C PRO A 128 3.29 3.04 -14.69
N GLU A 129 3.20 4.29 -15.14
CA GLU A 129 2.00 4.87 -15.73
C GLU A 129 2.13 4.83 -17.26
N VAL A 130 1.21 4.14 -17.92
CA VAL A 130 1.14 4.02 -19.38
C VAL A 130 -0.03 4.83 -19.89
N ILE A 131 0.25 5.73 -20.83
CA ILE A 131 -0.79 6.47 -21.56
C ILE A 131 -1.03 5.74 -22.87
N ILE A 132 -2.26 5.27 -23.07
CA ILE A 132 -2.71 4.64 -24.30
C ILE A 132 -3.64 5.63 -24.99
N LYS A 133 -3.31 6.04 -26.20
CA LYS A 133 -4.07 7.00 -27.01
C LYS A 133 -4.62 6.28 -28.23
N SER A 134 -5.84 6.59 -28.60
CA SER A 134 -6.45 6.26 -29.89
C SER A 134 -7.01 7.52 -30.55
N ASP A 135 -7.62 7.37 -31.70
CA ASP A 135 -8.36 8.43 -32.38
C ASP A 135 -9.65 8.87 -31.65
N ILE A 136 -10.15 8.07 -30.69
CA ILE A 136 -11.37 8.36 -29.93
C ILE A 136 -11.07 8.76 -28.49
N GLU A 137 -10.17 8.05 -27.80
CA GLU A 137 -9.95 8.23 -26.37
C GLU A 137 -8.48 8.19 -25.98
N THR A 138 -8.21 8.73 -24.80
CA THR A 138 -6.91 8.60 -24.13
C THR A 138 -7.16 7.99 -22.77
N LYS A 139 -6.49 6.88 -22.50
CA LYS A 139 -6.62 6.11 -21.28
C LYS A 139 -5.28 6.00 -20.58
N THR A 140 -5.27 6.32 -19.29
CA THR A 140 -4.11 6.11 -18.43
C THR A 140 -4.27 4.80 -17.67
N VAL A 141 -3.24 3.97 -17.70
CA VAL A 141 -3.18 2.68 -17.01
C VAL A 141 -1.99 2.68 -16.07
N ILE A 142 -2.25 2.49 -14.78
CA ILE A 142 -1.19 2.32 -13.77
C ILE A 142 -0.97 0.82 -13.61
N ILE A 143 0.27 0.39 -13.78
CA ILE A 143 0.63 -1.01 -13.55
C ILE A 143 0.89 -1.21 -12.06
N SER A 144 0.23 -2.22 -11.48
CA SER A 144 0.32 -2.50 -10.04
C SER A 144 1.64 -3.14 -9.62
N ALA A 145 2.38 -3.71 -10.57
CA ALA A 145 3.67 -4.35 -10.32
C ALA A 145 4.82 -3.41 -10.69
N ASP A 146 5.84 -3.38 -9.83
CA ASP A 146 7.12 -2.76 -10.14
C ASP A 146 7.84 -3.56 -11.23
N VAL A 147 8.59 -2.87 -12.09
CA VAL A 147 9.44 -3.48 -13.11
C VAL A 147 10.88 -3.32 -12.65
N THR A 148 11.51 -4.44 -12.28
CA THR A 148 12.91 -4.42 -11.82
C THR A 148 13.85 -4.01 -12.95
N ALA A 149 14.96 -3.34 -12.62
CA ALA A 149 15.98 -2.94 -13.57
C ALA A 149 16.43 -4.12 -14.44
N ASN A 150 16.59 -3.87 -15.74
CA ASN A 150 16.95 -4.83 -16.78
C ASN A 150 15.94 -5.98 -16.94
N SER A 151 14.67 -5.73 -16.65
CA SER A 151 13.59 -6.69 -16.84
C SER A 151 12.42 -6.06 -17.59
N CYS A 152 11.54 -6.92 -18.14
CA CYS A 152 10.32 -6.49 -18.80
C CYS A 152 9.11 -7.22 -18.22
N ILE A 153 7.96 -6.56 -18.24
CA ILE A 153 6.67 -7.15 -17.92
C ILE A 153 5.68 -6.92 -19.05
N ILE A 154 4.73 -7.83 -19.20
CA ILE A 154 3.65 -7.72 -20.18
C ILE A 154 2.37 -7.31 -19.44
N SER A 155 1.67 -6.32 -20.00
CA SER A 155 0.36 -5.90 -19.52
C SER A 155 -0.61 -5.75 -20.69
N ALA A 156 -1.89 -5.58 -20.35
CA ALA A 156 -2.95 -5.38 -21.31
C ALA A 156 -3.97 -4.36 -20.79
N ALA A 157 -4.57 -3.63 -21.71
CA ALA A 157 -5.66 -2.72 -21.41
C ALA A 157 -6.65 -2.62 -22.56
N THR A 158 -7.92 -2.39 -22.21
CA THR A 158 -8.98 -2.11 -23.18
C THR A 158 -8.95 -0.65 -23.60
N ILE A 159 -9.09 -0.37 -24.89
CA ILE A 159 -9.25 1.00 -25.42
C ILE A 159 -10.27 1.03 -26.56
N ILE A 160 -11.01 2.12 -26.69
CA ILE A 160 -11.98 2.34 -27.76
C ILE A 160 -11.28 3.06 -28.92
N ALA A 161 -11.44 2.58 -30.16
CA ALA A 161 -10.90 3.22 -31.36
C ALA A 161 -11.81 2.97 -32.58
N ILE A 162 -11.67 3.79 -33.63
CA ILE A 162 -12.21 3.46 -34.97
C ILE A 162 -11.24 2.51 -35.66
N ASP A 163 -9.96 2.87 -35.63
CA ASP A 163 -8.85 2.20 -36.31
C ASP A 163 -7.83 1.67 -35.30
N ASP A 164 -7.43 0.40 -35.43
CA ASP A 164 -6.44 -0.22 -34.53
C ASP A 164 -5.03 0.33 -34.74
N GLU A 165 -4.71 0.80 -35.95
CA GLU A 165 -3.43 1.47 -36.24
C GLU A 165 -3.29 2.83 -35.54
N SER A 166 -4.41 3.42 -35.09
CA SER A 166 -4.39 4.68 -34.31
C SER A 166 -3.95 4.49 -32.86
N ILE A 167 -3.93 3.24 -32.36
CA ILE A 167 -3.65 2.95 -30.95
C ILE A 167 -2.14 3.02 -30.71
N GLN A 168 -1.74 3.99 -29.88
CA GLN A 168 -0.36 4.21 -29.47
C GLN A 168 -0.25 4.15 -27.95
N SER A 169 0.86 3.60 -27.46
CA SER A 169 1.16 3.53 -26.04
C SER A 169 2.46 4.26 -25.74
N GLU A 170 2.44 5.14 -24.74
CA GLU A 170 3.60 5.89 -24.27
C GLU A 170 3.80 5.61 -22.77
N LEU A 171 5.04 5.32 -22.38
CA LEU A 171 5.40 5.26 -20.96
C LEU A 171 5.49 6.68 -20.45
N ARG A 172 4.64 7.04 -19.49
CA ARG A 172 4.70 8.35 -18.85
C ARG A 172 5.80 8.30 -17.80
N ASN A 173 6.96 8.76 -18.22
CA ASN A 173 8.14 8.78 -17.41
C ASN A 173 7.97 9.77 -16.23
N GLN A 174 7.77 9.24 -15.03
CA GLN A 174 7.74 10.03 -13.78
C GLN A 174 9.16 10.29 -13.25
N ASP A 175 10.11 10.52 -14.15
CA ASP A 175 11.55 10.37 -13.94
C ASP A 175 12.06 11.10 -12.72
N SER A 176 11.55 12.30 -12.48
CA SER A 176 11.99 13.10 -11.33
C SER A 176 11.55 12.55 -9.97
N ILE A 177 10.45 11.80 -9.89
CA ILE A 177 9.93 11.23 -8.63
C ILE A 177 10.43 9.79 -8.48
N ILE A 178 10.39 8.99 -9.55
CA ILE A 178 10.90 7.61 -9.52
C ILE A 178 12.40 7.60 -9.23
N ALA A 179 13.20 8.47 -9.86
CA ALA A 179 14.63 8.58 -9.56
C ALA A 179 14.87 9.02 -8.10
N LYS A 180 13.99 9.88 -7.53
CA LYS A 180 14.06 10.25 -6.12
C LYS A 180 13.73 9.09 -5.20
N ILE A 181 12.71 8.29 -5.52
CA ILE A 181 12.36 7.08 -4.77
C ILE A 181 13.54 6.10 -4.76
N ALA A 182 14.14 5.85 -5.93
CA ALA A 182 15.30 4.97 -6.06
C ALA A 182 16.51 5.49 -5.26
N SER A 183 16.81 6.79 -5.36
CA SER A 183 17.89 7.44 -4.59
C SER A 183 17.65 7.31 -3.09
N VAL A 184 16.44 7.62 -2.61
CA VAL A 184 16.11 7.55 -1.18
C VAL A 184 16.18 6.11 -0.65
N ARG A 185 15.71 5.12 -1.42
CA ARG A 185 15.87 3.70 -1.07
C ARG A 185 17.35 3.32 -0.93
N SER A 186 18.20 3.72 -1.88
CA SER A 186 19.65 3.48 -1.82
C SER A 186 20.30 4.15 -0.60
N ASP A 187 19.89 5.38 -0.25
CA ASP A 187 20.40 6.09 0.91
C ASP A 187 19.95 5.46 2.24
N ILE A 188 18.73 4.91 2.29
CA ILE A 188 18.25 4.11 3.44
C ILE A 188 19.12 2.87 3.63
N GLU A 189 19.36 2.10 2.56
CA GLU A 189 20.21 0.90 2.61
C GLU A 189 21.63 1.23 3.07
N ARG A 190 22.23 2.29 2.51
CA ARG A 190 23.55 2.78 2.92
C ARG A 190 23.58 3.15 4.41
N SER A 191 22.54 3.83 4.89
CA SER A 191 22.43 4.25 6.30
C SER A 191 22.23 3.06 7.24
N ILE A 192 21.51 2.03 6.80
CA ILE A 192 21.35 0.77 7.55
C ILE A 192 22.70 0.06 7.70
N LEU A 193 23.48 -0.06 6.62
CA LEU A 193 24.81 -0.66 6.66
C LEU A 193 25.75 0.10 7.60
N GLN A 194 25.75 1.44 7.55
CA GLN A 194 26.53 2.27 8.47
C GLN A 194 26.09 2.10 9.94
N LEU A 195 24.79 1.95 10.17
CA LEU A 195 24.25 1.72 11.52
C LEU A 195 24.70 0.36 12.08
N GLU A 196 24.74 -0.68 11.25
CA GLU A 196 25.23 -2.00 11.65
C GLU A 196 26.73 -1.98 11.95
N GLU A 197 27.53 -1.32 11.10
CA GLU A 197 28.96 -1.12 11.32
C GLU A 197 29.23 -0.40 12.67
N GLU A 198 28.50 0.68 12.94
CA GLU A 198 28.66 1.44 14.18
C GLU A 198 28.21 0.65 15.41
N ARG A 199 27.17 -0.19 15.29
CA ARG A 199 26.76 -1.12 16.37
C ARG A 199 27.85 -2.14 16.68
N MET A 200 28.54 -2.67 15.67
CA MET A 200 29.66 -3.60 15.87
C MET A 200 30.85 -2.90 16.54
N LYS A 201 31.17 -1.65 16.14
CA LYS A 201 32.19 -0.82 16.80
C LYS A 201 31.84 -0.58 18.27
N PHE A 202 30.60 -0.19 18.55
CA PHE A 202 30.12 0.03 19.92
C PHE A 202 30.23 -1.24 20.78
N ALA A 203 29.85 -2.40 20.24
CA ALA A 203 30.00 -3.68 20.93
C ALA A 203 31.47 -4.01 21.27
N THR A 204 32.40 -3.64 20.38
CA THR A 204 33.84 -3.81 20.62
C THR A 204 34.32 -2.89 21.75
N ILE A 205 33.87 -1.63 21.77
CA ILE A 205 34.21 -0.67 22.84
C ILE A 205 33.69 -1.15 24.20
N LEU A 206 32.49 -1.74 24.25
CA LEU A 206 31.94 -2.29 25.50
C LEU A 206 32.82 -3.36 26.15
N ALA A 207 33.56 -4.13 25.34
CA ALA A 207 34.47 -5.17 25.81
C ALA A 207 35.84 -4.64 26.28
N GLU A 208 36.16 -3.37 26.05
CA GLU A 208 37.41 -2.74 26.51
C GLU A 208 37.40 -2.52 28.04
N GLN A 209 38.57 -2.43 28.67
CA GLN A 209 38.68 -2.10 30.10
C GLN A 209 38.16 -0.68 30.39
N ASP A 210 37.60 -0.50 31.59
CA ASP A 210 37.01 0.78 31.98
C ASP A 210 38.07 1.89 32.09
N GLY A 211 37.76 3.02 31.47
CA GLY A 211 38.62 4.20 31.43
C GLY A 211 37.91 5.38 30.78
N GLU A 212 38.44 6.58 30.97
CA GLU A 212 37.84 7.82 30.49
C GLU A 212 37.77 7.87 28.94
N ILE A 213 38.78 7.31 28.27
CA ILE A 213 38.82 7.16 26.81
C ILE A 213 37.68 6.25 26.29
N LYS A 214 37.39 5.14 27.00
CA LYS A 214 36.27 4.25 26.67
C LYS A 214 34.94 4.99 26.76
N LYS A 215 34.74 5.75 27.84
CA LYS A 215 33.51 6.54 28.04
C LYS A 215 33.31 7.54 26.90
N GLN A 216 34.36 8.28 26.51
CA GLN A 216 34.29 9.21 25.39
C GLN A 216 33.90 8.51 24.08
N ARG A 217 34.56 7.40 23.74
CA ARG A 217 34.26 6.62 22.52
C ARG A 217 32.84 6.04 22.54
N MET A 218 32.36 5.62 23.72
CA MET A 218 30.98 5.17 23.88
C MET A 218 30.00 6.31 23.61
N ASP A 219 30.21 7.49 24.17
CA ASP A 219 29.35 8.66 23.98
C ASP A 219 29.31 9.07 22.49
N GLU A 220 30.46 9.05 21.81
CA GLU A 220 30.57 9.31 20.36
C GLU A 220 29.79 8.28 19.53
N SER A 221 29.97 6.97 19.78
CA SER A 221 29.21 5.93 19.08
C SER A 221 27.71 5.98 19.38
N ILE A 222 27.30 6.29 20.63
CA ILE A 222 25.89 6.47 20.99
C ILE A 222 25.27 7.63 20.20
N ALA A 223 25.97 8.77 20.14
CA ALA A 223 25.54 9.93 19.36
C ALA A 223 25.42 9.58 17.88
N LYS A 224 26.38 8.83 17.32
CA LYS A 224 26.35 8.42 15.91
C LYS A 224 25.23 7.43 15.60
N ILE A 225 25.00 6.45 16.46
CA ILE A 225 23.87 5.49 16.34
C ILE A 225 22.54 6.24 16.39
N SER A 226 22.39 7.21 17.29
CA SER A 226 21.20 8.06 17.39
C SER A 226 20.97 8.85 16.10
N GLN A 227 22.03 9.51 15.59
CA GLN A 227 21.99 10.25 14.33
C GLN A 227 21.59 9.38 13.13
N LEU A 228 22.17 8.18 13.00
CA LEU A 228 21.86 7.26 11.91
C LEU A 228 20.41 6.76 11.98
N ARG A 229 19.89 6.48 13.18
CA ARG A 229 18.48 6.11 13.38
C ARG A 229 17.54 7.24 12.97
N GLN A 230 17.86 8.48 13.35
CA GLN A 230 17.08 9.65 12.94
C GLN A 230 17.10 9.81 11.42
N SER A 231 18.28 9.75 10.78
CA SER A 231 18.42 9.85 9.33
C SER A 231 17.63 8.77 8.58
N ILE A 232 17.61 7.53 9.07
CA ILE A 232 16.79 6.46 8.49
C ILE A 232 15.30 6.78 8.62
N SER A 233 14.87 7.34 9.75
CA SER A 233 13.47 7.76 9.95
C SER A 233 13.10 8.87 8.97
N ASP A 234 13.92 9.91 8.87
CA ASP A 234 13.69 11.05 7.99
C ASP A 234 13.63 10.63 6.51
N LEU A 235 14.54 9.75 6.08
CA LEU A 235 14.55 9.19 4.71
C LEU A 235 13.32 8.31 4.46
N LYS A 236 12.82 7.57 5.44
CA LYS A 236 11.58 6.80 5.32
C LYS A 236 10.36 7.72 5.19
N ASP A 237 10.34 8.83 5.92
CA ASP A 237 9.28 9.83 5.81
C ASP A 237 9.29 10.50 4.44
N ASP A 238 10.47 10.86 3.92
CA ASP A 238 10.62 11.37 2.55
C ASP A 238 10.19 10.34 1.51
N LEU A 239 10.58 9.07 1.66
CA LEU A 239 10.13 7.96 0.80
C LEU A 239 8.60 7.85 0.77
N ASN A 240 7.96 7.89 1.95
CA ASN A 240 6.52 7.88 2.08
C ASN A 240 5.86 9.11 1.44
N ARG A 241 6.50 10.29 1.54
CA ARG A 241 6.04 11.51 0.86
C ARG A 241 6.10 11.34 -0.66
N TYR A 242 7.16 10.74 -1.20
CA TYR A 242 7.25 10.48 -2.64
C TYR A 242 6.24 9.43 -3.11
N TYR A 243 6.01 8.35 -2.35
CA TYR A 243 4.92 7.42 -2.64
C TYR A 243 3.56 8.10 -2.58
N PHE A 244 3.34 9.01 -1.62
CA PHE A 244 2.11 9.77 -1.58
C PHE A 244 1.95 10.60 -2.85
N VAL A 245 2.97 11.29 -3.35
CA VAL A 245 2.88 12.03 -4.62
C VAL A 245 2.68 11.10 -5.83
N LEU A 246 3.31 9.92 -5.82
CA LEU A 246 3.19 8.90 -6.87
C LEU A 246 1.77 8.32 -6.96
N TYR A 247 1.13 8.08 -5.81
CA TYR A 247 -0.17 7.40 -5.71
C TYR A 247 -1.35 8.33 -5.44
N ASP A 248 -1.12 9.56 -4.98
CA ASP A 248 -2.12 10.61 -4.95
C ASP A 248 -2.32 11.03 -6.40
N VAL A 249 -3.21 10.31 -7.09
CA VAL A 249 -3.68 10.65 -8.44
C VAL A 249 -3.89 12.15 -8.41
N PRO A 250 -3.14 12.96 -9.21
CA PRO A 250 -3.44 14.37 -9.30
C PRO A 250 -4.87 14.39 -9.83
N LYS A 251 -5.82 14.64 -8.92
CA LYS A 251 -7.15 15.08 -9.29
C LYS A 251 -6.82 16.22 -10.22
N SER A 252 -7.05 16.00 -11.51
CA SER A 252 -6.82 17.04 -12.50
C SER A 252 -7.38 18.30 -11.87
N LYS A 253 -6.65 19.42 -11.97
CA LYS A 253 -7.25 20.73 -11.74
C LYS A 253 -8.29 20.93 -12.83
N THR A 254 -9.34 20.12 -12.82
CA THR A 254 -10.64 20.43 -13.34
C THR A 254 -10.98 21.69 -12.57
N VAL A 255 -11.05 22.79 -13.31
CA VAL A 255 -11.85 23.97 -12.97
C VAL A 255 -12.94 23.51 -12.02
N GLN A 256 -13.02 24.16 -10.85
CA GLN A 256 -13.94 23.87 -9.76
C GLN A 256 -15.40 23.97 -10.27
N GLN A 257 -15.80 23.01 -11.10
CA GLN A 257 -17.16 22.75 -11.48
C GLN A 257 -17.84 22.47 -10.16
N SER A 258 -18.95 23.16 -9.90
CA SER A 258 -19.81 22.87 -8.77
C SER A 258 -19.97 21.36 -8.70
N LYS A 259 -19.67 20.78 -7.53
CA LYS A 259 -19.76 19.34 -7.32
C LYS A 259 -21.24 19.00 -7.32
N VAL A 260 -21.74 18.68 -8.51
CA VAL A 260 -23.12 18.31 -8.74
C VAL A 260 -23.27 16.79 -8.61
N SER A 261 -24.46 16.37 -8.19
CA SER A 261 -24.88 14.99 -8.16
C SER A 261 -25.03 14.42 -9.57
N PHE A 262 -25.21 13.11 -9.72
CA PHE A 262 -25.58 12.48 -10.99
C PHE A 262 -26.87 13.03 -11.58
N THR A 263 -27.76 13.58 -10.74
CA THR A 263 -28.97 14.28 -11.18
C THR A 263 -28.79 15.79 -11.37
N GLY A 264 -27.55 16.30 -11.29
CA GLY A 264 -27.23 17.71 -11.54
C GLY A 264 -27.56 18.66 -10.39
N SER A 265 -27.85 18.15 -9.19
CA SER A 265 -28.14 18.97 -8.00
C SER A 265 -26.85 19.24 -7.21
N ASP A 266 -26.70 20.42 -6.61
CA ASP A 266 -25.53 20.71 -5.77
C ASP A 266 -25.45 19.76 -4.56
N ILE A 267 -24.25 19.25 -4.27
CA ILE A 267 -24.00 18.36 -3.12
C ILE A 267 -23.70 19.20 -1.87
N THR A 268 -24.71 19.87 -1.33
CA THR A 268 -24.57 20.71 -0.11
C THR A 268 -24.74 19.89 1.16
N GLU A 269 -25.69 18.95 1.15
CA GLU A 269 -26.07 18.14 2.29
C GLU A 269 -26.15 16.65 1.92
N ARG A 270 -26.43 15.84 2.94
CA ARG A 270 -26.64 14.40 2.76
C ARG A 270 -28.01 14.18 2.17
N SER A 271 -28.08 13.36 1.14
CA SER A 271 -29.34 13.04 0.52
C SER A 271 -29.34 11.61 -0.02
N VAL A 272 -30.54 11.03 -0.04
CA VAL A 272 -30.85 9.80 -0.76
C VAL A 272 -31.95 10.17 -1.74
N LYS A 273 -31.74 9.87 -3.02
CA LYS A 273 -32.70 10.18 -4.07
C LYS A 273 -32.93 8.94 -4.92
N ILE A 274 -34.20 8.62 -5.16
CA ILE A 274 -34.58 7.63 -6.17
C ILE A 274 -34.41 8.30 -7.54
N ILE A 275 -33.48 7.78 -8.34
CA ILE A 275 -33.15 8.32 -9.67
C ILE A 275 -33.85 7.57 -10.80
N SER A 276 -34.22 6.31 -10.56
CA SER A 276 -35.00 5.52 -11.50
C SER A 276 -35.76 4.44 -10.74
N LEU A 277 -36.96 4.13 -11.22
CA LEU A 277 -37.81 3.11 -10.65
C LEU A 277 -38.54 2.42 -11.80
N THR A 278 -38.27 1.13 -11.96
CA THR A 278 -38.80 0.34 -13.08
C THR A 278 -39.40 -0.96 -12.57
N PRO A 279 -40.55 -1.41 -13.09
CA PRO A 279 -41.07 -2.74 -12.76
C PRO A 279 -40.05 -3.83 -13.11
N ALA A 280 -39.80 -4.74 -12.17
CA ALA A 280 -38.97 -5.92 -12.41
C ALA A 280 -39.75 -6.98 -13.19
N ARG A 281 -39.10 -8.09 -13.54
CA ARG A 281 -39.76 -9.24 -14.20
C ARG A 281 -40.82 -9.93 -13.33
N THR A 282 -40.70 -9.80 -12.02
CA THR A 282 -41.63 -10.39 -11.05
C THR A 282 -42.73 -9.38 -10.73
N GLU A 283 -43.99 -9.78 -10.85
CA GLU A 283 -45.15 -8.93 -10.55
C GLU A 283 -45.10 -8.41 -9.11
N GLY A 284 -45.31 -7.10 -8.93
CA GLY A 284 -45.25 -6.45 -7.62
C GLY A 284 -43.84 -6.21 -7.07
N VAL A 285 -42.80 -6.38 -7.89
CA VAL A 285 -41.40 -6.08 -7.53
C VAL A 285 -40.87 -4.96 -8.42
N PHE A 286 -40.17 -4.00 -7.84
CA PHE A 286 -39.56 -2.88 -8.56
C PHE A 286 -38.05 -2.88 -8.42
N ASP A 287 -37.35 -2.65 -9.53
CA ASP A 287 -35.92 -2.33 -9.55
C ASP A 287 -35.78 -0.81 -9.29
N VAL A 288 -35.12 -0.46 -8.18
CA VAL A 288 -34.92 0.91 -7.72
C VAL A 288 -33.47 1.30 -7.88
N ALA A 289 -33.18 2.35 -8.64
CA ALA A 289 -31.88 2.98 -8.69
C ALA A 289 -31.84 4.18 -7.75
N LEU A 290 -30.81 4.23 -6.92
CA LEU A 290 -30.62 5.23 -5.87
C LEU A 290 -29.34 6.02 -6.14
N GLU A 291 -29.40 7.31 -5.81
CA GLU A 291 -28.28 8.21 -5.66
C GLU A 291 -28.15 8.55 -4.17
N VAL A 292 -26.97 8.33 -3.60
CA VAL A 292 -26.67 8.58 -2.19
C VAL A 292 -25.51 9.57 -2.09
N CYS A 293 -25.77 10.78 -1.62
CA CYS A 293 -24.79 11.85 -1.54
C CYS A 293 -24.34 12.09 -0.10
N ALA A 294 -23.03 12.31 0.09
CA ALA A 294 -22.43 12.49 1.41
C ALA A 294 -22.54 13.92 1.97
N GLY A 295 -22.85 14.92 1.12
CA GLY A 295 -22.70 16.33 1.47
C GLY A 295 -21.23 16.68 1.74
N ASN A 296 -20.97 17.67 2.60
CA ASN A 296 -19.61 18.15 2.89
C ASN A 296 -18.72 17.15 3.66
N ASN A 297 -19.29 16.13 4.30
CA ASN A 297 -18.58 15.20 5.18
C ASN A 297 -18.70 13.77 4.67
N PRO A 298 -17.65 12.93 4.74
CA PRO A 298 -17.76 11.55 4.31
C PRO A 298 -18.73 10.76 5.20
N ILE A 299 -19.34 9.71 4.65
CA ILE A 299 -20.16 8.74 5.39
C ILE A 299 -19.43 7.39 5.35
N SER A 300 -18.96 6.90 6.50
CA SER A 300 -18.14 5.68 6.57
C SER A 300 -18.95 4.41 6.32
N ASP A 301 -20.15 4.32 6.89
CA ASP A 301 -21.05 3.15 6.79
C ASP A 301 -22.49 3.60 6.50
N PRO A 302 -22.80 4.12 5.31
CA PRO A 302 -24.16 4.51 4.94
C PRO A 302 -25.13 3.32 4.96
N MET A 303 -26.24 3.48 5.67
CA MET A 303 -27.38 2.56 5.64
C MET A 303 -28.61 3.29 5.11
N ILE A 304 -29.19 2.75 4.04
CA ILE A 304 -30.36 3.31 3.38
C ILE A 304 -31.57 2.44 3.67
N SER A 305 -32.61 3.01 4.26
CA SER A 305 -33.91 2.38 4.39
C SER A 305 -34.70 2.62 3.10
N LEU A 306 -35.02 1.55 2.39
CA LEU A 306 -35.93 1.53 1.25
C LEU A 306 -37.25 0.92 1.72
N SER A 307 -38.31 1.73 1.74
CA SER A 307 -39.63 1.35 2.26
C SER A 307 -40.70 1.46 1.20
N SER A 308 -41.79 0.70 1.36
CA SER A 308 -42.96 0.65 0.49
C SER A 308 -44.20 0.31 1.31
N ASP A 309 -45.36 0.26 0.66
CA ASP A 309 -46.62 -0.19 1.29
C ASP A 309 -46.62 -1.66 1.74
N ARG A 310 -45.68 -2.48 1.25
CA ARG A 310 -45.62 -3.93 1.57
C ARG A 310 -44.43 -4.33 2.41
N LYS A 311 -43.29 -3.66 2.21
CA LYS A 311 -42.00 -4.11 2.71
C LYS A 311 -41.08 -2.95 2.99
N GLN A 312 -40.25 -3.13 4.01
CA GLN A 312 -39.07 -2.32 4.28
C GLN A 312 -37.82 -3.17 4.12
N SER A 313 -36.79 -2.59 3.53
CA SER A 313 -35.50 -3.24 3.31
C SER A 313 -34.38 -2.24 3.58
N THR A 314 -33.25 -2.72 4.09
CA THR A 314 -32.10 -1.88 4.37
C THR A 314 -30.96 -2.24 3.43
N LEU A 315 -30.32 -1.21 2.87
CA LEU A 315 -29.18 -1.35 1.98
C LEU A 315 -27.94 -0.76 2.63
N LYS A 316 -26.94 -1.60 2.85
CA LYS A 316 -25.60 -1.17 3.30
C LYS A 316 -24.74 -0.83 2.09
N LEU A 317 -24.10 0.35 2.10
CA LEU A 317 -23.13 0.74 1.07
C LEU A 317 -21.73 0.88 1.65
N ASN A 318 -20.76 0.90 0.75
CA ASN A 318 -19.40 1.29 1.09
C ASN A 318 -19.33 2.78 1.44
N LYS A 319 -18.23 3.18 2.09
CA LYS A 319 -17.93 4.57 2.42
C LYS A 319 -18.18 5.50 1.24
N VAL A 320 -18.97 6.56 1.46
CA VAL A 320 -19.18 7.65 0.50
C VAL A 320 -18.28 8.81 0.90
N ILE A 321 -17.45 9.28 -0.03
CA ILE A 321 -16.47 10.33 0.23
C ILE A 321 -17.18 11.69 0.26
N ALA A 322 -16.66 12.65 1.04
CA ALA A 322 -17.16 14.01 1.08
C ALA A 322 -17.29 14.63 -0.33
N ASN A 323 -18.42 15.29 -0.56
CA ASN A 323 -18.81 15.96 -1.80
C ASN A 323 -18.87 15.01 -3.01
N THR A 324 -19.22 13.75 -2.77
CA THR A 324 -19.47 12.78 -3.83
C THR A 324 -20.81 12.11 -3.61
N CYS A 325 -21.35 11.55 -4.68
CA CYS A 325 -22.52 10.69 -4.62
C CYS A 325 -22.15 9.27 -5.06
N TYR A 326 -22.84 8.29 -4.53
CA TYR A 326 -22.73 6.89 -4.87
C TYR A 326 -24.02 6.43 -5.56
N LYS A 327 -23.90 5.76 -6.70
CA LYS A 327 -25.05 5.17 -7.41
C LYS A 327 -25.15 3.70 -7.05
N THR A 328 -26.34 3.27 -6.63
CA THR A 328 -26.60 1.88 -6.25
C THR A 328 -27.99 1.45 -6.71
N GLY A 329 -28.28 0.16 -6.63
CA GLY A 329 -29.56 -0.41 -7.01
C GLY A 329 -30.05 -1.44 -5.99
N ALA A 330 -31.37 -1.52 -5.81
CA ALA A 330 -32.02 -2.49 -4.94
C ALA A 330 -33.35 -2.94 -5.56
N LYS A 331 -33.91 -4.04 -5.04
CA LYS A 331 -35.26 -4.50 -5.38
C LYS A 331 -36.17 -4.36 -4.18
N ILE A 332 -37.41 -3.94 -4.41
CA ILE A 332 -38.43 -3.85 -3.35
C ILE A 332 -39.79 -4.33 -3.84
N ASP A 333 -40.49 -5.04 -2.96
CA ASP A 333 -41.86 -5.49 -3.18
C ASP A 333 -42.82 -4.35 -2.86
N ALA A 334 -43.66 -3.90 -3.80
CA ALA A 334 -44.62 -2.83 -3.59
C ALA A 334 -45.90 -3.04 -4.42
N THR A 335 -47.03 -2.52 -3.95
CA THR A 335 -48.29 -2.56 -4.75
C THR A 335 -48.37 -1.35 -5.66
N LEU A 336 -47.92 -0.19 -5.16
CA LEU A 336 -47.94 1.08 -5.87
C LEU A 336 -46.51 1.61 -6.00
N GLN A 337 -46.13 2.05 -7.19
CA GLN A 337 -44.82 2.66 -7.42
C GLN A 337 -44.59 3.90 -6.53
N GLU A 338 -45.64 4.67 -6.26
CA GLU A 338 -45.59 5.90 -5.46
C GLU A 338 -45.41 5.66 -3.95
N SER A 339 -45.62 4.43 -3.47
CA SER A 339 -45.38 4.09 -2.06
C SER A 339 -43.89 3.95 -1.73
N ILE A 340 -43.04 3.82 -2.75
CA ILE A 340 -41.61 3.53 -2.59
C ILE A 340 -40.86 4.80 -2.20
N THR A 341 -40.25 4.76 -1.02
CA THR A 341 -39.47 5.86 -0.44
C THR A 341 -38.10 5.36 -0.01
N ALA A 342 -37.10 6.25 -0.06
CA ALA A 342 -35.74 5.95 0.36
C ALA A 342 -35.21 7.06 1.27
N SER A 343 -34.64 6.69 2.41
CA SER A 343 -34.02 7.63 3.36
C SER A 343 -32.81 7.00 4.03
N PHE A 344 -31.96 7.82 4.65
CA PHE A 344 -31.00 7.27 5.62
C PHE A 344 -31.76 6.65 6.80
N VAL A 345 -31.22 5.59 7.38
CA VAL A 345 -31.74 5.05 8.64
C VAL A 345 -31.45 6.07 9.75
N ASP A 346 -32.42 6.41 10.60
CA ASP A 346 -32.28 7.47 11.61
C ASP A 346 -31.12 7.25 12.59
N SER A 347 -30.70 6.01 12.84
CA SER A 347 -29.51 5.68 13.64
C SER A 347 -28.20 6.21 13.04
N VAL A 348 -28.21 6.61 11.77
CA VAL A 348 -27.06 7.20 11.07
C VAL A 348 -26.75 8.61 11.58
N SER A 349 -27.72 9.39 12.10
CA SER A 349 -27.42 10.71 12.66
C SER A 349 -26.62 10.60 13.97
N ASP A 350 -27.00 9.69 14.84
CA ASP A 350 -26.35 9.47 16.14
C ASP A 350 -24.93 8.93 15.96
N THR A 351 -24.74 7.98 15.05
CA THR A 351 -23.43 7.40 14.76
C THR A 351 -22.46 8.44 14.19
N ILE A 352 -22.95 9.40 13.41
CA ILE A 352 -22.13 10.47 12.86
C ILE A 352 -21.74 11.49 13.93
N ALA A 353 -22.68 11.87 14.79
CA ALA A 353 -22.37 12.74 15.93
C ALA A 353 -21.29 12.09 16.81
N LEU A 354 -21.43 10.79 17.10
CA LEU A 354 -20.44 10.01 17.86
C LEU A 354 -19.10 9.91 17.13
N GLU A 355 -19.07 9.69 15.81
CA GLU A 355 -17.83 9.66 15.01
C GLU A 355 -17.11 11.01 15.04
N SER A 356 -17.85 12.12 14.94
CA SER A 356 -17.30 13.47 15.06
C SER A 356 -16.68 13.69 16.44
N THR A 357 -17.39 13.30 17.50
CA THR A 357 -16.88 13.39 18.88
C THR A 357 -15.61 12.55 19.07
N ILE A 358 -15.56 11.33 18.50
CA ILE A 358 -14.35 10.48 18.55
C ILE A 358 -13.16 11.21 17.91
N ARG A 359 -13.33 11.81 16.72
CA ARG A 359 -12.25 12.55 16.05
C ARG A 359 -11.79 13.76 16.85
N GLU A 360 -12.72 14.48 17.49
CA GLU A 360 -12.37 15.61 18.35
C GLU A 360 -11.56 15.17 19.56
N LEU A 361 -11.99 14.09 20.25
CA LEU A 361 -11.26 13.51 21.39
C LEU A 361 -9.88 12.98 20.96
N GLU A 362 -9.77 12.35 19.79
CA GLU A 362 -8.51 11.88 19.21
C GLU A 362 -7.56 13.04 18.84
N SER A 363 -8.10 14.19 18.42
CA SER A 363 -7.31 15.42 18.24
C SER A 363 -6.80 15.96 19.58
N LYS A 364 -7.67 16.03 20.60
CA LYS A 364 -7.31 16.51 21.95
C LYS A 364 -6.21 15.66 22.59
N ILE A 365 -6.32 14.33 22.52
CA ILE A 365 -5.27 13.44 23.05
C ILE A 365 -3.95 13.58 22.30
N SER A 366 -4.00 13.82 20.98
CA SER A 366 -2.79 14.07 20.18
C SER A 366 -2.09 15.36 20.63
N GLN A 367 -2.85 16.43 20.86
CA GLN A 367 -2.34 17.71 21.37
C GLN A 367 -1.71 17.55 22.77
N ALA A 368 -2.42 16.91 23.70
CA ALA A 368 -1.91 16.66 25.06
C ALA A 368 -0.62 15.81 25.07
N ARG A 369 -0.52 14.81 24.18
CA ARG A 369 0.71 14.00 24.01
C ARG A 369 1.87 14.83 23.46
N ALA A 370 1.61 15.70 22.49
CA ALA A 370 2.62 16.58 21.94
C ALA A 370 3.16 17.54 23.00
N GLU A 371 2.27 18.12 23.83
CA GLU A 371 2.67 18.97 24.95
C GLU A 371 3.51 18.20 26.00
N LEU A 372 3.06 17.00 26.38
CA LEU A 372 3.80 16.16 27.32
C LEU A 372 5.20 15.78 26.79
N THR A 373 5.30 15.48 25.49
CA THR A 373 6.58 15.17 24.83
C THR A 373 7.49 16.39 24.85
N ASN A 374 6.96 17.57 24.54
CA ASN A 374 7.71 18.82 24.56
C ASN A 374 8.24 19.16 25.97
N LEU A 375 7.41 18.99 27.00
CA LEU A 375 7.83 19.21 28.39
C LEU A 375 8.91 18.22 28.81
N THR A 376 8.76 16.94 28.49
CA THR A 376 9.70 15.90 28.96
C THR A 376 11.03 15.87 28.20
N GLN A 377 11.04 16.26 26.92
CA GLN A 377 12.23 16.16 26.06
C GLN A 377 12.96 17.50 25.86
N ASN A 378 12.23 18.62 25.82
CA ASN A 378 12.81 19.91 25.41
C ASN A 378 12.93 20.92 26.55
N THR A 379 12.43 20.61 27.76
CA THR A 379 12.46 21.54 28.89
C THR A 379 13.45 21.07 29.95
N ILE A 380 14.38 21.96 30.33
CA ILE A 380 15.32 21.70 31.44
C ILE A 380 14.57 21.90 32.76
N ASN A 381 14.46 20.84 33.57
CA ASN A 381 13.67 20.79 34.81
C ASN A 381 12.15 21.02 34.59
N PRO A 382 11.46 20.11 33.88
CA PRO A 382 10.03 20.26 33.63
C PRO A 382 9.22 20.22 34.93
N ASP A 383 8.14 21.01 35.00
CA ASP A 383 7.24 21.05 36.17
C ASP A 383 6.56 19.68 36.38
N PRO A 384 6.87 18.96 37.48
CA PRO A 384 6.28 17.65 37.76
C PRO A 384 4.76 17.71 37.91
N LYS A 385 4.20 18.83 38.37
CA LYS A 385 2.75 18.99 38.52
C LYS A 385 2.07 19.03 37.16
N ARG A 386 2.63 19.77 36.19
CA ARG A 386 2.09 19.83 34.83
C ARG A 386 2.18 18.49 34.11
N ILE A 387 3.28 17.76 34.28
CA ILE A 387 3.42 16.39 33.76
C ILE A 387 2.32 15.47 34.31
N HIS A 388 2.08 15.52 35.62
CA HIS A 388 1.05 14.71 36.25
C HIS A 388 -0.35 15.07 35.71
N GLN A 389 -0.67 16.37 35.63
CA GLN A 389 -1.95 16.85 35.07
C GLN A 389 -2.18 16.38 33.63
N LEU A 390 -1.18 16.50 32.74
CA LEU A 390 -1.29 16.03 31.36
C LEU A 390 -1.47 14.51 31.27
N THR A 391 -0.84 13.77 32.19
CA THR A 391 -0.98 12.30 32.27
C THR A 391 -2.40 11.91 32.70
N GLU A 392 -2.97 12.62 33.68
CA GLU A 392 -4.37 12.44 34.10
C GLU A 392 -5.34 12.81 32.97
N GLU A 393 -5.11 13.93 32.29
CA GLU A 393 -5.92 14.38 31.15
C GLU A 393 -5.91 13.35 30.00
N ILE A 394 -4.73 12.86 29.61
CA ILE A 394 -4.61 11.81 28.59
C ILE A 394 -5.35 10.54 29.01
N THR A 395 -5.31 10.19 30.30
CA THR A 395 -6.01 9.02 30.84
C THR A 395 -7.53 9.20 30.78
N ALA A 396 -8.02 10.38 31.15
CA ALA A 396 -9.44 10.73 31.06
C ALA A 396 -9.93 10.72 29.60
N LEU A 397 -9.20 11.39 28.68
CA LEU A 397 -9.54 11.41 27.26
C LEU A 397 -9.58 10.00 26.65
N ARG A 398 -8.69 9.08 27.07
CA ARG A 398 -8.74 7.67 26.65
C ARG A 398 -10.02 6.98 27.14
N ALA A 399 -10.42 7.21 28.38
CA ALA A 399 -11.65 6.64 28.92
C ALA A 399 -12.88 7.16 28.13
N ASP A 400 -12.93 8.45 27.83
CA ASP A 400 -14.01 9.08 27.06
C ASP A 400 -14.07 8.54 25.62
N ILE A 401 -12.92 8.34 24.96
CA ILE A 401 -12.86 7.72 23.63
C ILE A 401 -13.44 6.30 23.67
N VAL A 402 -13.04 5.49 24.67
CA VAL A 402 -13.53 4.11 24.82
C VAL A 402 -15.04 4.09 25.06
N ALA A 403 -15.54 4.94 25.94
CA ALA A 403 -16.98 5.06 26.22
C ALA A 403 -17.76 5.50 24.97
N THR A 404 -17.27 6.52 24.26
CA THR A 404 -17.92 7.02 23.02
C THR A 404 -17.90 5.96 21.91
N LYS A 405 -16.79 5.21 21.77
CA LYS A 405 -16.70 4.07 20.84
C LYS A 405 -17.69 2.97 21.20
N ALA A 406 -17.88 2.67 22.48
CA ALA A 406 -18.88 1.70 22.92
C ALA A 406 -20.30 2.15 22.54
N MET A 407 -20.64 3.43 22.75
CA MET A 407 -21.93 3.99 22.32
C MET A 407 -22.09 3.92 20.79
N TYR A 408 -21.04 4.26 20.05
CA TYR A 408 -21.02 4.19 18.59
C TYR A 408 -21.31 2.76 18.08
N TYR A 409 -20.61 1.76 18.62
CA TYR A 409 -20.84 0.36 18.25
C TYR A 409 -22.20 -0.14 18.68
N GLN A 410 -22.73 0.31 19.82
CA GLN A 410 -24.09 -0.03 20.24
C GLN A 410 -25.14 0.55 19.29
N SER A 411 -24.97 1.79 18.84
CA SER A 411 -25.86 2.43 17.86
C SER A 411 -25.79 1.73 16.51
N LEU A 412 -24.59 1.36 16.05
CA LEU A 412 -24.43 0.51 14.85
C LEU A 412 -25.13 -0.84 15.02
N TYR A 413 -24.92 -1.52 16.14
CA TYR A 413 -25.55 -2.83 16.39
C TYR A 413 -27.08 -2.74 16.38
N LYS A 414 -27.66 -1.70 17.00
CA LYS A 414 -29.11 -1.45 16.96
C LYS A 414 -29.60 -1.16 15.53
N ALA A 415 -28.81 -0.44 14.74
CA ALA A 415 -29.10 -0.20 13.32
C ALA A 415 -29.13 -1.50 12.52
N TYR A 416 -28.20 -2.42 12.79
CA TYR A 416 -28.13 -3.71 12.12
C TYR A 416 -29.19 -4.72 12.58
N LYS A 417 -29.58 -4.69 13.86
CA LYS A 417 -30.54 -5.66 14.44
C LYS A 417 -32.01 -5.26 14.23
N ALA A 418 -32.29 -4.12 13.63
CA ALA A 418 -33.66 -3.73 13.27
C ALA A 418 -34.16 -4.41 11.98
N GLU A 419 -33.30 -5.21 11.33
CA GLU A 419 -33.65 -6.26 10.37
C GLU A 419 -34.28 -7.48 11.07
#